data_AF-A0A511SW00-F1
#
_entry.id   AF-A0A511SW00-F1
#
_cell.length_a   1.000
_cell.length_b   1.000
_cell.length_c   1.000
_cell.angle_alpha   90.00
_cell.angle_beta   90.00
_cell.angle_gamma   90.00
#
_symmetry.space_group_name_H-M   'P 1'
#
loop_
_entity.id
_entity.type
_entity.pdbx_description
1 polymer ?
#
loop_
_entity_poly.entity_id
_entity_poly.type
_entity_poly.pdbx_seq_one_letter_code
_entity_poly.pdbx_strand_id
1 'polypeptide(L)'
;MADDSILERQHQREREQERQRLREQEQQDLEVEAHRGPRPLEGYAGGHTTWASAQDDAEAAIVHANDAEKSWEASQRQARLEPEPEDPDARGRD
;
A
#
# COMPACT_ATOMS: atom_id res chain seq x y z
N MET A 1 51.42 -39.59 4.94
CA MET A 1 50.73 -39.24 6.21
C MET A 1 50.79 -37.75 6.54
N ALA A 2 51.87 -37.01 6.21
CA ALA A 2 51.90 -35.55 6.43
C ALA A 2 51.00 -34.77 5.44
N ASP A 3 50.95 -35.19 4.18
CA ASP A 3 50.17 -34.53 3.12
C ASP A 3 48.65 -34.58 3.35
N ASP A 4 48.13 -35.71 3.88
CA ASP A 4 46.72 -35.84 4.26
C ASP A 4 46.30 -34.80 5.31
N SER A 5 47.18 -34.50 6.28
CA SER A 5 46.90 -33.52 7.34
C SER A 5 46.87 -32.07 6.84
N ILE A 6 47.57 -31.79 5.73
CA ILE A 6 47.59 -30.47 5.10
C ILE A 6 46.32 -30.27 4.26
N LEU A 7 45.93 -31.30 3.51
CA LEU A 7 44.68 -31.31 2.74
C LEU A 7 43.46 -31.17 3.66
N GLU A 8 43.43 -31.90 4.77
CA GLU A 8 42.32 -31.84 5.74
C GLU A 8 42.17 -30.46 6.38
N ARG A 9 43.28 -29.78 6.68
CA ARG A 9 43.26 -28.37 7.15
C ARG A 9 42.77 -27.39 6.08
N GLN A 10 43.08 -27.62 4.80
CA GLN A 10 42.57 -26.80 3.71
C GLN A 10 41.04 -26.97 3.58
N HIS A 11 40.54 -28.21 3.58
CA HIS A 11 39.10 -28.48 3.54
C HIS A 11 38.35 -28.01 4.79
N GLN A 12 39.00 -27.98 5.96
CA GLN A 12 38.40 -27.34 7.14
C GLN A 12 38.26 -25.83 6.94
N ARG A 13 39.30 -25.15 6.44
CA ARG A 13 39.25 -23.71 6.17
C ARG A 13 38.22 -23.34 5.10
N GLU A 14 38.10 -24.14 4.05
CA GLU A 14 37.09 -23.95 3.00
C GLU A 14 35.67 -24.03 3.56
N ARG A 15 35.39 -25.06 4.38
CA ARG A 15 34.09 -25.21 5.05
C ARG A 15 33.79 -24.09 6.04
N GLU A 16 34.81 -23.60 6.74
CA GLU A 16 34.66 -22.46 7.66
C GLU A 16 34.33 -21.17 6.89
N GLN A 17 35.02 -20.90 5.78
CA GLN A 17 34.74 -19.74 4.91
C GLN A 17 33.33 -19.82 4.30
N GLU A 18 32.93 -21.00 3.83
CA GLU A 18 31.59 -21.22 3.28
C GLU A 18 30.50 -20.98 4.34
N ARG A 19 30.68 -21.52 5.56
CA ARG A 19 29.77 -21.26 6.68
C ARG A 19 29.71 -19.79 7.06
N GLN A 20 30.83 -19.08 6.98
CA GLN A 20 30.87 -17.65 7.30
C GLN A 20 30.13 -16.82 6.25
N ARG A 21 30.29 -17.14 4.95
CA ARG A 21 29.48 -16.55 3.88
C ARG A 21 27.99 -16.78 4.07
N LEU A 22 27.59 -18.00 4.43
CA LEU A 22 26.17 -18.32 4.66
C LEU A 22 25.57 -17.51 5.82
N ARG A 23 26.34 -17.32 6.91
CA ARG A 23 25.91 -16.47 8.04
C ARG A 23 25.81 -15.01 7.66
N GLU A 24 26.76 -14.49 6.89
CA GLU A 24 26.73 -13.10 6.41
C GLU A 24 25.53 -12.84 5.49
N GLN A 25 25.18 -13.81 4.64
CA GLN A 25 24.01 -13.73 3.78
C GLN A 25 22.71 -13.79 4.58
N GLU A 26 22.60 -14.72 5.54
CA GLU A 26 21.45 -14.81 6.45
C GLU A 26 21.28 -13.52 7.27
N GLN A 27 22.38 -12.93 7.75
CA GLN A 27 22.37 -11.65 8.46
C GLN A 27 21.81 -10.52 7.57
N GLN A 28 22.24 -10.43 6.31
CA GLN A 28 21.74 -9.44 5.35
C GLN A 28 20.25 -9.63 5.04
N ASP A 29 19.81 -10.87 4.86
CA ASP A 29 18.41 -11.19 4.61
C ASP A 29 17.56 -10.80 5.83
N LEU A 30 18.01 -11.10 7.05
CA LEU A 30 17.36 -10.70 8.28
C LEU A 30 17.34 -9.17 8.46
N GLU A 31 18.38 -8.45 8.05
CA GLU A 31 18.39 -6.97 8.04
C GLU A 31 17.34 -6.41 7.08
N VAL A 32 17.21 -6.97 5.88
CA VAL A 32 16.17 -6.59 4.91
C VAL A 32 14.78 -6.90 5.47
N GLU A 33 14.58 -8.05 6.11
CA GLU A 33 13.31 -8.43 6.71
C GLU A 33 12.97 -7.59 7.96
N ALA A 34 13.95 -7.26 8.80
CA ALA A 34 13.77 -6.40 9.97
C ALA A 34 13.38 -4.97 9.60
N HIS A 35 13.82 -4.49 8.43
CA HIS A 35 13.43 -3.20 7.88
C HIS A 35 12.20 -3.28 6.96
N ARG A 36 11.35 -4.33 7.09
CA ARG A 36 10.00 -4.36 6.48
C ARG A 36 9.08 -3.33 7.15
N GLY A 37 9.32 -2.07 6.85
CA GLY A 37 8.37 -0.98 6.97
C GLY A 37 7.86 -0.57 5.59
N PRO A 38 6.78 0.23 5.51
CA PRO A 38 6.42 0.87 4.25
C PRO A 38 7.64 1.63 3.74
N ARG A 39 8.07 1.35 2.50
CA ARG A 39 9.15 2.13 1.89
C ARG A 39 8.77 3.61 1.96
N PRO A 40 9.65 4.49 2.48
CA PRO A 40 9.39 5.91 2.38
C PRO A 40 9.19 6.21 0.90
N LEU A 41 8.05 6.81 0.58
CA LEU A 41 7.77 7.21 -0.79
C LEU A 41 8.71 8.37 -1.13
N GLU A 42 9.95 8.07 -1.50
CA GLU A 42 10.88 9.05 -2.05
C GLU A 42 10.22 9.67 -3.28
N GLY A 43 9.98 10.98 -3.23
CA GLY A 43 9.26 11.71 -4.27
C GLY A 43 7.74 11.84 -4.05
N TYR A 44 7.16 11.25 -2.99
CA TYR A 44 5.84 11.67 -2.52
C TYR A 44 6.01 12.97 -1.74
N ALA A 45 6.23 14.04 -2.49
CA ALA A 45 5.72 15.33 -2.05
C ALA A 45 4.23 15.11 -1.89
N GLY A 46 3.77 14.90 -0.65
CA GLY A 46 2.36 14.95 -0.27
C GLY A 46 1.84 16.33 -0.57
N GLY A 47 1.66 16.60 -1.87
CA GLY A 47 1.24 17.84 -2.43
C GLY A 47 -0.25 17.97 -2.18
N HIS A 48 -0.59 18.23 -0.92
CA HIS A 48 -1.58 19.26 -0.66
C HIS A 48 -1.01 20.56 -1.24
N THR A 49 -1.03 20.69 -2.57
CA THR A 49 -1.07 22.02 -3.14
C THR A 49 -2.40 22.56 -2.65
N THR A 50 -2.36 23.59 -1.82
CA THR A 50 -3.56 24.31 -1.35
C THR A 50 -4.44 24.74 -2.52
N TRP A 51 -3.88 24.79 -3.73
CA TRP A 51 -4.60 25.09 -4.96
C TRP A 51 -5.57 24.00 -5.42
N ALA A 52 -5.22 22.70 -5.31
CA ALA A 52 -6.15 21.61 -5.65
C ALA A 52 -7.24 21.47 -4.58
N SER A 53 -6.89 21.55 -3.30
CA SER A 53 -7.85 21.43 -2.20
C SER A 53 -8.89 22.56 -2.18
N ALA A 54 -8.49 23.81 -2.42
CA ALA A 54 -9.45 24.92 -2.42
C ALA A 54 -10.42 24.89 -3.62
N GLN A 55 -10.02 24.33 -4.76
CA GLN A 55 -10.91 24.12 -5.90
C GLN A 55 -11.86 22.94 -5.67
N ASP A 56 -11.35 21.84 -5.12
CA ASP A 56 -12.13 20.66 -4.76
C ASP A 56 -13.16 20.97 -3.67
N ASP A 57 -12.77 21.68 -2.61
CA ASP A 57 -13.68 22.07 -1.53
C ASP A 57 -14.82 22.99 -2.02
N ALA A 58 -14.53 23.90 -2.94
CA ALA A 58 -15.53 24.79 -3.53
C ALA A 58 -16.51 24.04 -4.44
N GLU A 59 -16.01 23.11 -5.26
CA GLU A 59 -16.84 22.27 -6.12
C GLU A 59 -17.66 21.27 -5.28
N ALA A 60 -17.07 20.66 -4.26
CA ALA A 60 -17.73 19.75 -3.33
C ALA A 60 -18.89 20.44 -2.60
N ALA A 61 -18.71 21.71 -2.20
CA ALA A 61 -19.79 22.49 -1.58
C ALA A 61 -20.97 22.72 -2.54
N ILE A 62 -20.73 22.80 -3.85
CA ILE A 62 -21.77 22.97 -4.89
C ILE A 62 -22.44 21.62 -5.19
N VAL A 63 -21.65 20.58 -5.46
CA VAL A 63 -22.13 19.24 -5.83
C VAL A 63 -22.92 18.59 -4.70
N HIS A 64 -22.39 18.66 -3.47
CA HIS A 64 -22.97 17.98 -2.30
C HIS A 64 -23.93 18.87 -1.48
N ALA A 65 -24.25 20.09 -1.93
CA ALA A 65 -25.10 21.03 -1.21
C ALA A 65 -26.42 20.42 -0.72
N ASN A 66 -26.99 19.50 -1.51
CA ASN A 66 -28.31 18.90 -1.28
C ASN A 66 -28.24 17.43 -0.85
N ASP A 67 -27.06 16.85 -0.63
CA ASP A 67 -26.94 15.41 -0.37
C ASP A 67 -27.56 15.01 0.96
N ALA A 68 -27.43 15.86 1.99
CA ALA A 68 -28.08 15.63 3.27
C ALA A 68 -29.61 15.61 3.16
N GLU A 69 -30.19 16.54 2.40
CA GLU A 69 -31.64 16.59 2.20
C GLU A 69 -32.14 15.44 1.32
N LYS A 70 -31.44 15.16 0.21
CA LYS A 70 -31.76 14.04 -0.69
C LYS A 70 -31.67 12.69 0.02
N SER A 71 -30.64 12.48 0.85
CA SER A 71 -30.48 11.24 1.62
C SER A 71 -31.55 11.08 2.70
N TRP A 72 -31.92 12.18 3.37
CA TRP A 72 -33.03 12.19 4.31
C TRP A 72 -34.36 11.86 3.64
N GLU A 73 -34.64 12.47 2.48
CA GLU A 73 -35.85 12.21 1.71
C GLU A 73 -35.90 10.76 1.20
N ALA A 74 -34.80 10.25 0.65
CA ALA A 74 -34.68 8.86 0.21
C ALA A 74 -34.95 7.88 1.37
N SER A 75 -34.41 8.18 2.54
CA SER A 75 -34.64 7.38 3.76
C SER A 75 -36.13 7.38 4.16
N GLN A 76 -36.79 8.54 4.10
CA GLN A 76 -38.23 8.63 4.38
C GLN A 76 -39.07 7.86 3.36
N ARG A 77 -38.72 7.90 2.07
CA ARG A 77 -39.41 7.14 1.02
C ARG A 77 -39.26 5.63 1.20
N GLN A 78 -38.06 5.17 1.54
CA GLN A 78 -37.82 3.77 1.89
C GLN A 78 -38.64 3.33 3.12
N ALA A 79 -38.72 4.17 4.15
CA ALA A 79 -39.56 3.90 5.31
C ALA A 79 -41.06 3.81 4.96
N ARG A 80 -41.51 4.50 3.90
CA ARG A 80 -42.88 4.42 3.36
C ARG A 80 -43.09 3.30 2.33
N LEU A 81 -42.05 2.50 2.04
CA LEU A 81 -42.05 1.46 0.99
C LEU A 81 -42.42 2.00 -0.40
N GLU A 82 -42.05 3.25 -0.69
CA GLU A 82 -42.25 3.82 -2.02
C GLU A 82 -41.27 3.19 -3.03
N PRO A 83 -41.70 2.95 -4.29
CA PRO A 83 -40.81 2.48 -5.33
C PRO A 83 -39.71 3.51 -5.62
N GLU A 84 -38.52 3.01 -5.95
CA GLU A 84 -37.36 3.85 -6.24
C GLU A 84 -37.60 4.67 -7.53
N PRO A 85 -37.33 5.98 -7.53
CA PRO A 85 -37.50 6.80 -8.73
C PRO A 85 -36.54 6.36 -9.84
N GLU A 86 -36.98 6.46 -11.09
CA GLU A 86 -36.11 6.18 -12.23
C GLU A 86 -34.97 7.20 -12.30
N ASP A 87 -33.73 6.72 -12.31
CA ASP A 87 -32.54 7.55 -12.49
C ASP A 87 -32.50 8.10 -13.93
N PRO A 88 -32.60 9.43 -14.14
CA PRO A 88 -32.55 10.02 -15.48
C PRO A 88 -31.19 9.84 -16.17
N ASP A 89 -30.11 9.61 -15.43
CA ASP A 89 -28.75 9.48 -15.97
C ASP A 89 -28.38 8.04 -16.35
N ALA A 90 -29.20 7.05 -15.94
CA ALA A 90 -28.99 5.64 -16.27
C ALA A 90 -29.23 5.29 -17.75
N ARG A 91 -29.86 6.19 -18.53
CA ARG A 91 -30.21 5.95 -19.95
C ARG A 91 -29.17 6.44 -20.96
N GLY A 92 -28.04 7.00 -20.50
CA GLY A 92 -27.05 7.65 -21.37
C GLY A 92 -25.73 6.89 -21.59
N ARG A 93 -25.60 5.65 -21.09
CA ARG A 93 -24.41 4.80 -21.32
C ARG A 93 -24.79 3.60 -22.19
N ASP A 94 -24.80 3.80 -23.50
CA ASP A 94 -24.77 2.73 -24.51
C ASP A 94 -23.84 3.14 -25.66
#